data_AF-A0A5W1RH89-F1
#
_entry.id   AF-A0A5W1RH89-F1
#
_cell.length_a   1.000
_cell.length_b   1.000
_cell.length_c   1.000
_cell.angle_alpha   90.00
_cell.angle_beta   90.00
_cell.angle_gamma   90.00
#
_symmetry.space_group_name_H-M   'P 1'
#
loop_
_entity.id
_entity.type
_entity.pdbx_description
1 polymer ?
#
loop_
_entity_poly.entity_id
_entity_poly.type
_entity_poly.pdbx_seq_one_letter_code
_entity_poly.pdbx_strand_id
1 'polypeptide(L)' 'MPPLSITMAQYGVVAGQGNIRGTEGPRNAVATGLVLAAEAKK' A
#
# COMPACT_ATOMS: atom_id res chain seq x y z
N MET A 1 -16.49 8.07 -15.22
CA MET A 1 -16.30 7.85 -13.77
C MET A 1 -14.83 8.08 -13.45
N PRO A 2 -14.47 9.02 -12.56
CA PRO A 2 -13.08 9.28 -12.22
C PRO A 2 -12.45 8.13 -11.42
N PRO A 3 -11.12 7.96 -11.45
CA PRO A 3 -10.41 7.00 -10.61
C PRO A 3 -10.46 7.40 -9.12
N LEU A 4 -10.29 6.40 -8.25
CA LEU A 4 -10.37 6.57 -6.80
C LEU A 4 -9.42 7.67 -6.26
N SER A 5 -8.22 7.80 -6.84
CA SER A 5 -7.25 8.84 -6.45
C SER A 5 -7.81 10.26 -6.59
N ILE A 6 -8.54 10.54 -7.67
CA ILE A 6 -9.14 11.85 -7.92
C ILE A 6 -10.34 12.09 -7.01
N THR A 7 -11.18 11.06 -6.79
CA THR A 7 -12.32 11.17 -5.87
C THR A 7 -11.89 11.43 -4.43
N MET A 8 -10.84 10.76 -3.96
CA MET A 8 -10.32 10.92 -2.59
C MET A 8 -9.56 12.25 -2.40
N ALA A 9 -8.91 12.77 -3.45
CA ALA A 9 -8.21 14.05 -3.39
C ALA A 9 -9.14 15.24 -3.03
N GLN A 10 -10.43 15.16 -3.39
CA GLN A 10 -11.44 16.18 -3.02
C GLN A 10 -11.62 16.32 -1.50
N TYR A 11 -11.24 15.29 -0.74
CA TYR A 11 -11.31 15.23 0.72
C TYR A 11 -9.93 15.40 1.38
N GLY A 12 -8.89 15.74 0.61
CA GLY A 12 -7.52 15.80 1.10
C GLY A 12 -6.91 14.42 1.42
N VAL A 13 -7.52 13.33 0.95
CA VAL A 13 -7.04 11.96 1.19
C VAL A 13 -6.14 11.50 0.04
N VAL A 14 -4.96 10.97 0.37
CA VAL A 14 -4.06 10.37 -0.62
C VAL A 14 -4.52 8.95 -0.91
N ALA A 15 -4.83 8.68 -2.18
CA ALA A 15 -5.13 7.33 -2.65
C ALA A 15 -4.39 7.04 -3.96
N GLY A 16 -4.00 5.78 -4.14
CA GLY A 16 -3.24 5.33 -5.30
C GLY A 16 -2.87 3.85 -5.22
N GLN A 17 -2.21 3.37 -6.28
CA GLN A 17 -1.69 2.02 -6.36
C GLN A 17 -0.42 1.93 -5.48
N GLY A 18 -0.44 1.16 -4.39
CA GLY A 18 0.71 1.03 -3.49
C GLY A 18 1.85 0.18 -4.04
N ASN A 19 3.11 0.58 -3.91
CA ASN A 19 4.25 -0.21 -4.39
C ASN A 19 5.02 -0.84 -3.22
N ILE A 20 4.70 -2.09 -2.90
CA ILE A 20 5.32 -2.78 -1.77
C ILE A 20 6.81 -2.98 -2.03
N ARG A 21 7.66 -2.63 -1.05
CA ARG A 21 9.14 -2.65 -1.12
C ARG A 21 9.75 -1.84 -2.29
N GLY A 22 8.96 -1.01 -2.99
CA GLY A 22 9.42 -0.27 -4.16
C GLY A 22 9.55 -1.10 -5.45
N THR A 23 9.32 -2.41 -5.41
CA THR A 23 9.52 -3.33 -6.56
C THR A 23 8.34 -4.24 -6.86
N GLU A 24 7.39 -4.40 -5.94
CA GLU A 24 6.32 -5.39 -6.07
C GLU A 24 5.05 -4.84 -6.73
N GLY A 25 4.82 -3.54 -6.74
CA GLY A 25 3.51 -2.99 -7.10
C GLY A 25 2.42 -3.37 -6.07
N PRO A 26 1.13 -3.55 -6.46
CA PRO A 26 -0.03 -3.66 -5.55
C PRO A 26 -0.17 -5.02 -4.84
N ARG A 27 0.91 -5.78 -4.70
CA ARG A 27 0.89 -7.18 -4.25
C ARG A 27 1.87 -7.37 -3.11
N ASN A 28 1.85 -8.56 -2.52
CA ASN A 28 2.82 -8.98 -1.49
C ASN A 28 2.82 -8.13 -0.21
N ALA A 29 1.80 -7.29 0.02
CA ALA A 29 1.67 -6.50 1.25
C ALA A 29 1.60 -7.41 2.50
N VAL A 30 0.73 -8.43 2.46
CA VAL A 30 0.54 -9.36 3.60
C VAL A 30 1.80 -10.22 3.82
N ALA A 31 2.35 -10.81 2.76
CA ALA A 31 3.56 -11.64 2.87
C ALA A 31 4.75 -10.85 3.46
N THR A 32 4.97 -9.63 2.97
CA THR A 32 6.00 -8.72 3.52
C THR A 32 5.71 -8.39 4.98
N GLY A 33 4.45 -8.10 5.32
CA GLY A 33 4.04 -7.79 6.70
C GLY A 33 4.29 -8.96 7.67
N LEU A 34 4.03 -10.20 7.26
CA LEU A 34 4.29 -11.38 8.09
C LEU A 34 5.78 -11.56 8.39
N VAL A 35 6.65 -11.37 7.40
CA VAL A 35 8.10 -11.45 7.59
C VAL A 35 8.60 -10.36 8.54
N LEU A 36 8.17 -9.11 8.33
CA LEU A 36 8.55 -7.99 9.20
C LEU A 36 8.08 -8.19 10.65
N ALA A 37 6.87 -8.73 10.84
CA ALA A 37 6.33 -9.03 12.16
C ALA A 37 7.11 -10.15 12.86
N ALA A 38 7.62 -11.14 12.12
CA ALA A 38 8.47 -12.19 12.67
C ALA A 38 9.84 -11.64 13.07
N GLU A 39 10.48 -10.82 12.23
CA GLU A 39 11.77 -10.17 12.52
C GLU A 39 11.67 -9.24 13.73
N ALA A 40 10.59 -8.47 13.87
CA ALA A 40 10.40 -7.53 14.99
C ALA A 40 10.20 -8.21 16.36
N LYS A 41 9.91 -9.52 16.40
CA LYS A 41 9.76 -10.29 17.63
C LYS A 41 11.06 -10.97 18.11
N LYS A 42 12.16 -10.78 17.38
CA LYS A 42 13.49 -11.28 17.73
C LYS A 42 14.20 -10.34 18.69
#